data_AF-A0A7Y5QBY7-F1
#
_entry.id   AF-A0A7Y5QBY7-F1
#
_cell.length_a   1.000
_cell.length_b   1.000
_cell.length_c   1.000
_cell.angle_alpha   90.00
_cell.angle_beta   90.00
_cell.angle_gamma   90.00
#
_symmetry.space_group_name_H-M   'P 1'
#
loop_
_entity.id
_entity.type
_entity.pdbx_description
1 polymer ?
#
loop_
_entity_poly.entity_id
_entity_poly.type
_entity_poly.pdbx_seq_one_letter_code
_entity_poly.pdbx_strand_id
1 'polypeptide(L)' 'MATFDPSWLEILRCPLAVQDKSKTDPGRLELVREYWLYCAESGYKYPIRSGIPVMLIEEGAKWKDVALDQLPTPPPEK' A
#
# COMPACT_ATOMS: atom_id res chain seq x y z
N MET A 1 -4.39 -20.10 4.38
CA MET A 1 -4.16 -19.01 3.42
C MET A 1 -3.40 -17.91 4.15
N ALA A 2 -2.28 -17.43 3.62
CA ALA A 2 -1.54 -16.35 4.25
C ALA A 2 -2.29 -15.03 4.06
N THR A 3 -2.71 -14.40 5.16
CA THR A 3 -3.33 -13.08 5.20
C THR A 3 -2.31 -12.07 5.71
N PHE A 4 -2.45 -10.81 5.31
CA PHE A 4 -1.61 -9.74 5.84
C PHE A 4 -1.97 -9.46 7.30
N ASP A 5 -0.98 -9.23 8.14
CA ASP A 5 -1.17 -8.88 9.55
C ASP A 5 -1.22 -7.35 9.71
N PRO A 6 -2.37 -6.76 10.10
CA PRO A 6 -2.52 -5.31 10.24
C PRO A 6 -1.60 -4.67 11.28
N SER A 7 -1.04 -5.42 12.23
CA SER A 7 -0.06 -4.89 13.20
C SER A 7 1.19 -4.33 12.52
N TRP A 8 1.51 -4.79 11.32
CA TRP A 8 2.65 -4.29 10.56
C TRP A 8 2.48 -2.83 10.12
N LEU A 9 1.25 -2.28 10.11
CA LEU A 9 1.00 -0.87 9.80
C LEU A 9 1.62 0.09 10.83
N GLU A 10 1.97 -0.40 12.02
CA GLU A 10 2.69 0.41 13.02
C GLU A 10 4.11 0.76 12.55
N ILE A 11 4.74 -0.13 11.76
CA ILE A 11 6.15 -0.02 11.34
C ILE A 11 6.27 0.27 9.83
N LEU A 12 5.43 -0.34 9.00
CA LEU A 12 5.51 -0.20 7.55
C LEU A 12 5.12 1.20 7.11
N ARG A 13 5.94 1.77 6.21
CA ARG A 13 5.69 3.05 5.55
C ARG A 13 5.83 2.94 4.04
N CYS A 14 5.13 3.81 3.32
CA CYS A 14 5.23 3.95 1.88
C CYS A 14 6.69 4.26 1.47
N PRO A 15 7.32 3.47 0.58
CA PRO A 15 8.72 3.65 0.18
C PRO A 15 9.01 4.98 -0.51
N LEU A 16 7.99 5.61 -1.10
CA LEU A 16 8.11 6.94 -1.70
C LEU A 16 7.97 8.05 -0.68
N ALA A 17 6.92 8.02 0.14
CA ALA A 17 6.58 9.13 1.04
C ALA A 17 7.47 9.16 2.30
N VAL A 18 7.99 8.02 2.77
CA VAL A 18 8.82 7.94 3.99
C VAL A 18 10.10 8.80 3.94
N GLN A 19 10.52 9.22 2.75
CA GLN A 19 11.71 10.05 2.54
C GLN A 19 11.48 11.53 2.91
N ASP A 20 10.23 11.95 3.13
CA ASP A 20 9.89 13.31 3.50
C ASP A 20 10.29 13.62 4.95
N LYS A 21 11.45 14.27 5.10
CA LYS A 21 12.01 14.68 6.40
C LYS A 21 11.29 15.84 7.07
N SER A 22 10.34 16.48 6.39
CA SER A 22 9.58 17.60 6.98
C SER A 22 8.49 17.13 7.95
N LYS A 23 8.12 15.84 7.88
CA LYS A 23 7.07 15.23 8.70
C LYS A 23 7.66 14.34 9.78
N THR A 24 6.94 14.26 10.91
CA THR A 24 7.31 13.38 12.03
C THR A 24 7.07 11.90 11.71
N ASP A 25 6.01 11.59 10.95
CA ASP A 25 5.63 10.22 10.60
C ASP A 25 5.11 10.14 9.13
N PRO A 26 6.00 10.30 8.14
CA PRO A 26 5.62 10.30 6.73
C PRO A 26 5.28 8.90 6.21
N GLY A 27 4.41 8.84 5.20
CA GLY A 27 4.14 7.62 4.46
C GLY A 27 3.30 6.58 5.19
N ARG A 28 2.40 7.01 6.09
CA ARG A 28 1.42 6.11 6.72
C ARG A 28 0.61 5.33 5.66
N LEU A 29 0.32 4.08 6.00
CA LEU A 29 -0.39 3.14 5.14
C LEU A 29 -1.73 2.73 5.76
N GLU A 30 -2.73 2.54 4.92
CA GLU A 30 -4.06 2.07 5.31
C GLU A 30 -4.39 0.78 4.57
N LEU A 31 -4.88 -0.22 5.31
CA LEU A 31 -5.36 -1.46 4.71
C LEU A 31 -6.73 -1.21 4.07
N VAL A 32 -6.82 -1.44 2.77
CA VAL A 32 -8.04 -1.26 1.98
C VAL A 32 -8.45 -2.62 1.42
N ARG A 33 -9.70 -3.01 1.67
CA ARG A 33 -10.31 -4.25 1.14
C ARG A 33 -9.47 -5.51 1.40
N GLU A 34 -8.71 -5.56 2.50
CA GLU A 34 -7.83 -6.69 2.89
C GLU A 34 -6.68 -7.04 1.91
N TYR A 35 -6.65 -6.43 0.73
CA TYR A 35 -5.76 -6.78 -0.38
C TYR A 35 -4.84 -5.64 -0.81
N TRP A 36 -4.98 -4.45 -0.23
CA TRP A 36 -4.27 -3.25 -0.68
C TRP A 36 -3.76 -2.43 0.49
N LEU A 37 -2.57 -1.85 0.34
CA LEU A 37 -2.05 -0.82 1.21
C LEU A 37 -2.08 0.52 0.48
N TYR A 38 -2.87 1.45 0.98
CA TYR A 38 -3.00 2.79 0.41
C TYR A 38 -2.15 3.80 1.18
N CYS A 39 -1.44 4.67 0.46
CA CYS A 39 -0.77 5.83 1.04
C CYS A 39 -1.47 7.11 0.58
N ALA A 40 -2.07 7.84 1.52
CA ALA A 40 -2.74 9.12 1.24
C ALA A 40 -1.79 10.20 0.71
N GLU A 41 -0.52 10.17 1.13
CA GLU A 41 0.45 11.22 0.78
C GLU A 41 0.97 11.10 -0.65
N SER A 42 1.24 9.88 -1.12
CA SER A 42 1.71 9.64 -2.49
C SER A 42 0.57 9.32 -3.46
N GLY A 43 -0.59 8.90 -2.94
CA GLY A 43 -1.70 8.33 -3.71
C GLY A 43 -1.48 6.87 -4.13
N TYR A 44 -0.35 6.26 -3.76
CA TYR A 44 0.07 4.95 -4.24
C TYR A 44 -0.71 3.85 -3.54
N LYS A 45 -0.96 2.76 -4.27
CA LYS A 45 -1.71 1.61 -3.75
C LYS A 45 -0.94 0.34 -4.04
N TYR A 46 -0.45 -0.29 -2.98
CA TYR A 46 0.40 -1.48 -3.06
C TYR A 46 -0.44 -2.75 -2.88
N PRO A 47 -0.41 -3.70 -3.82
CA PRO A 47 -1.16 -4.93 -3.68
C PRO A 47 -0.51 -5.84 -2.62
N ILE A 48 -1.35 -6.59 -1.91
CA ILE A 48 -0.96 -7.67 -1.02
C ILE A 48 -1.16 -8.98 -1.78
N ARG A 49 -0.06 -9.70 -2.04
CA ARG A 49 -0.07 -10.98 -2.76
C ARG A 49 0.38 -12.08 -1.80
N SER A 50 -0.44 -13.11 -1.62
CA SER A 50 -0.14 -14.22 -0.71
C SER A 50 0.22 -13.77 0.72
N GLY A 51 -0.45 -12.73 1.23
CA GLY A 51 -0.18 -12.13 2.55
C GLY A 51 1.05 -11.22 2.62
N ILE A 52 1.79 -11.06 1.51
CA ILE A 52 3.00 -10.24 1.45
C ILE A 52 2.69 -8.93 0.69
N PRO A 53 2.90 -7.75 1.31
CA PRO A 53 2.72 -6.47 0.63
C PRO A 53 3.84 -6.26 -0.40
N VAL A 54 3.46 -5.98 -1.65
CA VAL A 54 4.41 -5.69 -2.74
C VAL A 54 4.80 -4.21 -2.68
N MET A 55 5.78 -3.90 -1.83
CA MET A 55 6.26 -2.54 -1.55
C MET A 55 7.21 -1.98 -2.64
N LEU A 56 6.92 -2.25 -3.91
CA LEU A 56 7.66 -1.71 -5.04
C LEU A 56 7.02 -0.39 -5.49
N ILE A 57 7.83 0.66 -5.68
CA ILE A 57 7.37 1.99 -6.10
C ILE A 57 6.57 1.91 -7.42
N GLU A 58 7.07 1.14 -8.39
CA GLU A 58 6.43 0.96 -9.69
C GLU A 58 5.03 0.32 -9.55
N GLU A 59 4.89 -0.68 -8.69
CA GLU A 59 3.60 -1.33 -8.46
C GLU A 59 2.62 -0.39 -7.76
N GLY A 60 3.07 0.38 -6.77
CA GLY A 60 2.24 1.39 -6.14
C GLY A 60 1.75 2.47 -7.11
N ALA A 61 2.61 2.87 -8.04
CA ALA A 61 2.32 3.91 -9.04
C ALA A 61 1.26 3.49 -10.05
N LYS A 62 1.22 2.21 -10.48
CA LYS A 62 0.22 1.69 -11.44
C LYS A 62 -1.23 1.93 -11.02
N TRP A 63 -1.48 1.94 -9.72
CA TRP A 63 -2.82 2.05 -9.14
C TRP A 63 -3.13 3.45 -8.59
N LYS A 64 -2.24 4.43 -8.80
CA LYS A 64 -2.39 5.78 -8.25
C LYS A 64 -3.71 6.43 -8.64
N ASP A 65 -4.12 6.29 -9.90
CA ASP A 65 -5.32 6.95 -10.44
C ASP A 65 -6.59 6.08 -10.37
N VAL A 66 -6.46 4.81 -9.96
CA VAL A 66 -7.62 3.93 -9.75
C VAL A 66 -8.28 4.28 -8.41
N ALA A 67 -9.60 4.51 -8.42
CA ALA A 67 -10.34 4.78 -7.20
C ALA A 67 -10.29 3.59 -6.24
N LEU A 68 -10.29 3.84 -4.92
CA LEU A 68 -10.19 2.77 -3.91
C LEU A 68 -11.33 1.75 -4.04
N ASP A 69 -12.51 2.20 -4.48
CA ASP A 69 -13.68 1.37 -4.70
C ASP A 69 -13.64 0.56 -6.00
N GLN A 70 -12.69 0.85 -6.90
CA GLN A 70 -12.50 0.17 -8.18
C GLN A 70 -11.29 -0.77 -8.20
N LEU A 71 -10.57 -0.89 -7.08
CA LEU A 71 -9.45 -1.82 -6.96
C LEU A 71 -9.92 -3.27 -7.08
N PRO A 72 -9.24 -4.10 -7.90
CA PRO A 72 -9.58 -5.51 -8.04
C PRO A 72 -9.29 -6.30 -6.77
N THR A 73 -10.15 -7.29 -6.49
CA THR A 73 -10.04 -8.21 -5.35
C THR A 73 -10.24 -9.66 -5.84
N PRO A 74 -9.21 -10.53 -5.86
CA PRO A 74 -7.82 -10.27 -5.45
C PRO A 74 -7.04 -9.40 -6.45
N PRO A 75 -5.90 -8.81 -6.03
CA PRO A 75 -5.02 -8.07 -6.93
C PRO A 75 -4.45 -8.98 -8.02
N PRO A 76 -4.22 -8.47 -9.24
CA PRO A 76 -3.56 -9.24 -10.29
C PRO A 76 -2.10 -9.57 -9.90
N GLU A 77 -1.65 -10.77 -10.26
CA GLU A 77 -0.29 -11.24 -9.95
C GLU A 77 0.79 -10.56 -10.81
N LYS A 78 0.41 -10.08 -12.00
CA LYS A 78 1.11 -9.09 -12.85
C LYS A 78 0.20 -8.67 -13.98
#